data_AF-A0A2R6AC46-F1
#
_entry.id   AF-A0A2R6AC46-F1
#
_cell.length_a   1.000
_cell.length_b   1.000
_cell.length_c   1.000
_cell.angle_alpha   90.00
_cell.angle_beta   90.00
_cell.angle_gamma   90.00
#
_symmetry.space_group_name_H-M   'P 1'
#
loop_
_entity.id
_entity.type
_entity.pdbx_description
1 polymer ?
#
loop_
_entity_poly.entity_id
_entity_poly.type
_entity_poly.pdbx_seq_one_letter_code
_entity_poly.pdbx_strand_id
1 'polypeptide(L)'
;MPLGSPLGRGFGSSYKGGYPSPPLRTGSSAPLNPDKIKRVYEGKLSAIIDSVILLEVANALRKLGIKDVEDVILAILSLPIRVEEITKEEITQAIRNSSLSPYDSLHYIVSKRAKAKIISADKDFDSTGERIDPCSFTS
;
A
#
# COMPACT_ATOMS: atom_id res chain seq x y z
N MET A 1 62.68 16.42 -2.79
CA MET A 1 61.68 16.24 -3.86
C MET A 1 60.62 17.33 -3.71
N PRO A 2 60.36 18.17 -4.73
CA PRO A 2 59.37 19.24 -4.60
C PRO A 2 57.95 18.74 -4.88
N LEU A 3 57.01 19.23 -4.08
CA LEU A 3 55.56 19.06 -4.23
C LEU A 3 55.06 19.90 -5.43
N GLY A 4 54.32 19.28 -6.34
CA GLY A 4 53.68 19.95 -7.48
C GLY A 4 52.42 20.72 -7.07
N SER A 5 52.27 21.92 -7.66
CA SER A 5 51.19 22.89 -7.47
C SER A 5 49.83 22.49 -8.08
N PRO A 6 48.72 23.16 -7.71
CA PRO A 6 47.35 22.74 -8.02
C PRO A 6 46.74 23.48 -9.25
N LEU A 7 46.07 22.74 -10.13
CA LEU A 7 45.21 23.24 -11.23
C LEU A 7 44.13 22.17 -11.46
N GLY A 8 42.83 22.42 -11.62
CA GLY A 8 42.03 23.63 -11.62
C GLY A 8 40.55 23.26 -11.40
N ARG A 9 39.75 24.25 -11.00
CA ARG A 9 38.28 24.14 -10.88
C ARG A 9 37.66 24.09 -12.28
N GLY A 10 36.63 23.27 -12.45
CA GLY A 10 35.80 23.30 -13.65
C GLY A 10 34.78 22.16 -13.74
N PHE A 11 33.91 21.98 -12.73
CA PHE A 11 32.70 21.17 -12.94
C PHE A 11 31.60 22.09 -13.48
N GLY A 12 31.49 22.13 -14.80
CA GLY A 12 30.31 22.67 -15.48
C GLY A 12 29.11 21.78 -15.19
N SER A 13 28.14 22.32 -14.45
CA SER A 13 26.80 21.77 -14.36
C SER A 13 26.04 22.14 -15.63
N SER A 14 25.61 21.14 -16.39
CA SER A 14 24.59 21.28 -17.42
C SER A 14 23.71 20.05 -17.38
N TYR A 15 22.92 19.93 -16.30
CA TYR A 15 21.76 19.05 -16.31
C TYR A 15 20.73 19.63 -17.29
N LYS A 16 20.67 19.08 -18.51
CA LYS A 16 19.52 19.24 -19.39
C LYS A 16 18.44 18.27 -18.94
N GLY A 17 17.41 18.82 -18.30
CA GLY A 17 16.21 18.10 -17.90
C GLY A 17 15.39 17.60 -19.10
N GLY A 18 14.71 16.48 -18.88
CA GLY A 18 13.75 15.90 -19.80
C GLY A 18 13.65 14.40 -19.58
N TYR A 19 12.92 13.95 -18.56
CA TYR A 19 12.45 12.56 -18.56
C TYR A 19 11.48 12.42 -19.73
N PRO A 20 11.68 11.46 -20.67
CA PRO A 20 10.68 11.19 -21.67
C PRO A 20 9.40 10.73 -20.96
N SER A 21 8.27 11.33 -21.30
CA SER A 21 6.97 10.85 -20.87
C SER A 21 6.84 9.36 -21.22
N PRO A 22 6.38 8.49 -20.29
CA PRO A 22 6.13 7.10 -20.62
C PRO A 22 5.16 7.02 -21.80
N PRO A 23 5.32 6.07 -22.72
CA PRO A 23 4.38 5.89 -23.82
C PRO A 23 2.97 5.66 -23.25
N LEU A 24 2.00 6.42 -23.74
CA LEU A 24 0.58 6.23 -23.44
C LEU A 24 0.20 4.80 -23.85
N ARG A 25 0.01 3.94 -22.85
CA ARG A 25 -0.44 2.57 -23.04
C ARG A 25 -1.90 2.63 -23.47
N THR A 26 -2.16 2.50 -24.77
CA THR A 26 -3.51 2.27 -25.32
C THR A 26 -3.91 0.82 -25.04
N GLY A 27 -4.22 0.53 -23.79
CA GLY A 27 -4.74 -0.75 -23.35
C GLY A 27 -5.67 -0.47 -22.19
N SER A 28 -6.97 -0.72 -22.39
CA SER A 28 -8.07 -0.56 -21.44
C SER A 28 -7.62 -0.54 -19.98
N SER A 29 -7.36 0.65 -19.45
CA SER A 29 -7.39 0.87 -18.01
C SER A 29 -8.87 0.97 -17.70
N ALA A 30 -9.47 -0.11 -17.20
CA ALA A 30 -10.71 0.05 -16.45
C ALA A 30 -10.45 1.21 -15.47
N PRO A 31 -11.26 2.29 -15.49
CA PRO A 31 -11.01 3.41 -14.59
C PRO A 31 -10.96 2.84 -13.17
N LEU A 32 -9.96 3.25 -12.39
CA LEU A 32 -9.97 3.04 -10.94
C LEU A 32 -11.32 3.56 -10.47
N ASN A 33 -12.25 2.66 -10.14
CA ASN A 33 -13.62 3.06 -9.84
C ASN A 33 -13.59 3.80 -8.49
N PRO A 34 -13.61 5.15 -8.47
CA PRO A 34 -13.45 5.92 -7.25
C PRO A 34 -14.68 5.78 -6.33
N ASP A 35 -15.74 5.13 -6.82
CA ASP A 35 -16.97 4.88 -6.08
C ASP A 35 -16.78 4.11 -4.78
N LYS A 36 -15.73 3.29 -4.63
CA LYS A 36 -15.56 2.43 -3.46
C LYS A 36 -15.21 3.22 -2.22
N ILE A 37 -14.16 4.03 -2.32
CA ILE A 37 -13.72 4.92 -1.23
C ILE A 37 -14.82 5.95 -0.95
N LYS A 38 -15.48 6.48 -2.00
CA LYS A 38 -16.63 7.37 -1.85
C LYS A 38 -17.76 6.72 -1.04
N ARG A 39 -18.07 5.45 -1.30
CA ARG A 39 -19.13 4.72 -0.57
C ARG A 39 -18.74 4.37 0.86
N VAL A 40 -17.45 4.15 1.14
CA VAL A 40 -16.94 4.11 2.52
C VAL A 40 -17.18 5.47 3.18
N TYR A 41 -16.73 6.56 2.56
CA TYR A 41 -16.89 7.92 3.08
C TYR A 41 -18.36 8.30 3.35
N GLU A 42 -19.27 7.89 2.47
CA GLU A 42 -20.72 8.10 2.62
C GLU A 42 -21.39 7.13 3.61
N GLY A 43 -20.65 6.19 4.22
CA GLY A 43 -21.18 5.19 5.14
C GLY A 43 -22.04 4.10 4.46
N LYS A 44 -22.04 4.04 3.13
CA LYS A 44 -22.76 3.02 2.33
C LYS A 44 -22.02 1.69 2.27
N LEU A 45 -20.73 1.70 2.59
CA LEU A 45 -19.89 0.51 2.68
C LEU A 45 -19.13 0.55 4.01
N SER A 46 -19.34 -0.44 4.86
CA SER A 46 -18.53 -0.61 6.07
C SER A 46 -17.18 -1.18 5.68
N ALA A 47 -16.10 -0.57 6.18
CA ALA A 47 -14.74 -1.02 5.93
C ALA A 47 -13.95 -1.12 7.24
N ILE A 48 -13.01 -2.07 7.26
CA ILE A 48 -12.05 -2.26 8.34
C ILE A 48 -10.65 -2.34 7.77
N ILE A 49 -9.66 -2.03 8.58
CA ILE A 49 -8.24 -2.34 8.36
C ILE A 49 -7.66 -2.81 9.70
N ASP A 50 -6.60 -3.62 9.70
CA ASP A 50 -5.79 -3.79 10.91
C ASP A 50 -4.73 -2.68 11.02
N SER A 51 -4.19 -2.49 12.22
CA SER A 51 -3.21 -1.44 12.49
C SER A 51 -1.85 -1.66 11.79
N VAL A 52 -1.52 -2.88 11.36
CA VAL A 52 -0.26 -3.18 10.65
C VAL A 52 -0.31 -2.68 9.20
N ILE A 53 -1.47 -2.72 8.54
CA ILE A 53 -1.65 -2.15 7.19
C ILE A 53 -1.20 -0.69 7.09
N LEU A 54 -1.43 0.12 8.13
CA LEU A 54 -0.98 1.52 8.14
C LEU A 54 0.55 1.62 8.07
N LEU A 55 1.27 0.75 8.77
CA LEU A 55 2.73 0.69 8.73
C LEU A 55 3.23 0.17 7.38
N GLU A 56 2.54 -0.79 6.78
CA GLU A 56 2.88 -1.32 5.46
C GLU A 56 2.72 -0.28 4.37
N VAL A 57 1.61 0.46 4.38
CA VAL A 57 1.38 1.59 3.47
C VAL A 57 2.46 2.64 3.67
N ALA A 58 2.75 3.04 4.91
CA ALA A 58 3.79 4.02 5.19
C ALA A 58 5.16 3.56 4.66
N ASN A 59 5.52 2.30 4.89
CA ASN A 59 6.77 1.72 4.42
C ASN A 59 6.84 1.64 2.88
N ALA A 60 5.75 1.26 2.22
CA ALA A 60 5.66 1.21 0.77
C ALA A 60 5.83 2.60 0.14
N LEU A 61 5.13 3.61 0.68
CA LEU A 61 5.25 5.00 0.23
C LEU A 61 6.67 5.54 0.40
N ARG A 62 7.31 5.26 1.54
CA ARG A 62 8.72 5.61 1.78
C ARG A 62 9.65 4.98 0.75
N LYS A 63 9.47 3.69 0.45
CA LYS A 63 10.27 2.96 -0.55
C LYS A 63 10.09 3.54 -1.96
N LEU A 64 8.92 4.09 -2.26
CA LEU A 64 8.61 4.77 -3.52
C LEU A 64 9.13 6.22 -3.56
N GLY A 65 9.74 6.72 -2.49
CA GLY A 65 10.24 8.10 -2.42
C GLY A 65 9.14 9.16 -2.29
N ILE A 66 7.92 8.76 -1.93
CA ILE A 66 6.80 9.67 -1.67
C ILE A 66 7.11 10.46 -0.40
N LYS A 67 6.96 11.79 -0.49
CA LYS A 67 7.05 12.71 0.65
C LYS A 67 5.71 12.76 1.39
N ASP A 68 5.70 13.33 2.58
CA ASP A 68 4.46 13.60 3.33
C ASP A 68 3.64 12.32 3.64
N VAL A 69 4.36 11.24 3.96
CA VAL A 69 3.76 9.92 4.27
C VAL A 69 2.77 10.01 5.44
N GLU A 70 3.06 10.84 6.44
CA GLU A 70 2.18 11.09 7.57
C GLU A 70 0.80 11.62 7.12
N ASP A 71 0.78 12.60 6.21
CA ASP A 71 -0.47 13.17 5.69
C ASP A 71 -1.31 12.11 4.97
N VAL A 72 -0.68 11.19 4.25
CA VAL A 72 -1.39 10.07 3.59
C VAL A 72 -2.00 9.12 4.62
N ILE A 73 -1.26 8.79 5.69
CA ILE A 73 -1.77 7.93 6.77
C ILE A 73 -2.93 8.63 7.51
N LEU A 74 -2.80 9.92 7.82
CA LEU A 74 -3.86 10.71 8.43
C LEU A 74 -5.10 10.80 7.53
N ALA A 75 -4.91 10.92 6.21
CA ALA A 75 -6.01 10.89 5.25
C ALA A 75 -6.75 9.54 5.27
N ILE A 76 -6.03 8.41 5.34
CA ILE A 76 -6.66 7.08 5.49
C ILE A 76 -7.46 7.00 6.80
N LEU A 77 -6.88 7.45 7.90
CA LEU A 77 -7.51 7.45 9.23
C LEU A 77 -8.71 8.42 9.34
N SER A 78 -8.80 9.41 8.46
CA SER A 78 -9.95 10.33 8.41
C SER A 78 -11.20 9.71 7.78
N LEU A 79 -11.06 8.59 7.07
CA LEU A 79 -12.19 7.84 6.53
C LEU A 79 -12.94 7.14 7.68
N PRO A 80 -14.26 6.89 7.53
CA PRO A 80 -15.04 6.10 8.50
C PRO A 80 -14.72 4.60 8.39
N ILE A 81 -13.45 4.24 8.52
CA ILE A 81 -12.91 2.88 8.52
C ILE A 81 -12.60 2.52 9.97
N ARG A 82 -13.03 1.32 10.40
CA ARG A 82 -12.66 0.82 11.72
C ARG A 82 -11.26 0.24 11.69
N VAL A 83 -10.37 0.71 12.56
CA VAL A 83 -9.06 0.09 12.76
C VAL A 83 -9.21 -1.02 13.80
N GLU A 84 -8.92 -2.26 13.40
CA GLU A 84 -8.89 -3.42 14.28
C GLU A 84 -7.52 -3.52 14.96
N GLU A 85 -7.56 -3.60 16.29
CA GLU A 85 -6.37 -3.89 17.09
C GLU A 85 -5.96 -5.34 16.95
N ILE A 86 -4.65 -5.56 16.95
CA ILE A 86 -4.05 -6.89 16.83
C ILE A 86 -3.72 -7.43 18.22
N THR A 87 -4.08 -8.68 18.46
CA THR A 87 -3.77 -9.41 19.69
C THR A 87 -2.48 -10.24 19.55
N LYS A 88 -1.87 -10.58 20.68
CA LYS A 88 -0.66 -11.43 20.69
C LYS A 88 -0.96 -12.82 20.15
N GLU A 89 -2.14 -13.33 20.45
CA GLU A 89 -2.62 -14.63 20.02
C GLU A 89 -2.71 -14.68 18.48
N GLU A 90 -3.28 -13.65 17.85
CA GLU A 90 -3.35 -13.53 16.39
C GLU A 90 -1.97 -13.51 15.74
N ILE A 91 -0.99 -12.81 16.33
CA ILE A 91 0.40 -12.81 15.84
C ILE A 91 0.98 -14.23 15.87
N THR A 92 0.83 -14.94 16.99
CA THR A 92 1.35 -16.32 17.09
C THR A 92 0.64 -17.28 16.13
N GLN A 93 -0.65 -17.07 15.89
CA GLN A 93 -1.42 -17.86 14.93
C GLN A 93 -0.98 -17.56 13.49
N ALA A 94 -0.73 -16.30 13.16
CA ALA A 94 -0.29 -15.88 11.82
C ALA A 94 1.02 -16.55 11.42
N ILE A 95 1.99 -16.62 12.34
CA ILE A 95 3.32 -17.25 12.13
C ILE A 95 3.22 -18.76 11.86
N ARG A 96 2.21 -19.44 12.41
CA ARG A 96 2.03 -20.90 12.24
C ARG A 96 1.43 -21.28 10.89
N ASN A 97 0.84 -20.33 10.17
CA ASN A 97 0.23 -20.57 8.87
C ASN A 97 1.30 -20.48 7.77
N SER A 98 1.57 -21.60 7.10
CA SER A 98 2.58 -21.66 6.03
C SER A 98 2.06 -21.31 4.64
N SER A 99 0.76 -21.05 4.48
CA SER A 99 0.13 -20.80 3.17
C SER A 99 0.20 -19.35 2.71
N LEU A 100 0.46 -18.41 3.63
CA LEU A 100 0.55 -16.97 3.38
C LEU A 100 1.79 -16.42 4.08
N SER A 101 2.22 -15.21 3.70
CA SER A 101 3.22 -14.49 4.50
C SER A 101 2.66 -14.22 5.91
N PRO A 102 3.50 -14.03 6.94
CA PRO A 102 3.01 -13.74 8.28
C PRO A 102 2.11 -12.50 8.35
N TYR A 103 2.36 -11.50 7.51
CA TYR A 103 1.56 -10.28 7.45
C TYR A 103 0.20 -10.53 6.80
N ASP A 104 0.17 -11.22 5.65
CA ASP A 104 -1.07 -11.57 4.97
C ASP A 104 -1.92 -12.55 5.80
N SER A 105 -1.27 -13.48 6.49
CA SER A 105 -1.91 -14.40 7.42
C SER A 105 -2.55 -13.66 8.60
N LEU A 106 -1.87 -12.66 9.15
CA LEU A 106 -2.41 -11.80 10.20
C LEU A 106 -3.63 -11.03 9.71
N HIS A 107 -3.51 -10.38 8.53
CA HIS A 107 -4.62 -9.67 7.89
C HIS A 107 -5.84 -10.58 7.66
N TYR A 108 -5.60 -11.81 7.21
CA TYR A 108 -6.64 -12.83 7.05
C TYR A 108 -7.33 -13.20 8.36
N ILE A 109 -6.57 -13.44 9.43
CA ILE A 109 -7.10 -13.80 10.75
C ILE A 109 -7.99 -12.67 11.30
N VAL A 110 -7.51 -11.42 11.25
CA VAL A 110 -8.28 -10.25 11.69
C VAL A 110 -9.56 -10.09 10.86
N SER A 111 -9.46 -10.23 9.54
CA SER A 111 -10.62 -10.18 8.63
C SER A 111 -11.66 -11.25 8.98
N LYS A 112 -11.22 -12.48 9.29
CA LYS A 112 -12.12 -13.56 9.71
C LYS A 112 -12.80 -13.27 11.04
N ARG A 113 -12.06 -12.77 12.04
CA ARG A 113 -12.63 -12.35 13.33
C ARG A 113 -13.72 -11.31 13.14
N ALA A 114 -13.48 -10.33 12.27
CA ALA A 114 -14.42 -9.26 11.96
C ALA A 114 -15.54 -9.68 11.00
N LYS A 115 -15.53 -10.93 10.49
CA LYS A 115 -16.46 -11.45 9.46
C LYS A 115 -16.48 -10.59 8.19
N ALA A 116 -15.32 -10.07 7.81
CA ALA A 116 -15.14 -9.23 6.64
C ALA A 116 -14.57 -10.03 5.45
N LYS A 117 -14.90 -9.59 4.24
CA LYS A 117 -14.23 -10.01 3.01
C LYS A 117 -12.94 -9.21 2.80
N ILE A 118 -11.97 -9.77 2.09
CA ILE A 118 -10.67 -9.15 1.85
C ILE A 118 -10.65 -8.51 0.47
N ILE A 119 -10.43 -7.19 0.39
CA ILE A 119 -10.23 -6.49 -0.87
C ILE A 119 -8.72 -6.39 -1.12
N SER A 120 -8.18 -7.17 -2.05
CA SER A 120 -6.73 -7.19 -2.30
C SER A 120 -6.37 -7.43 -3.76
N ALA A 121 -5.37 -6.70 -4.26
CA ALA A 121 -4.76 -6.96 -5.56
C ALA A 121 -3.85 -8.21 -5.53
N ASP A 122 -3.45 -8.66 -4.34
CA ASP A 122 -2.60 -9.83 -4.15
C ASP A 122 -3.42 -11.12 -4.28
N LYS A 123 -3.00 -11.99 -5.19
CA LYS A 123 -3.67 -13.26 -5.49
C LYS A 123 -3.34 -14.36 -4.47
N ASP A 124 -2.36 -14.16 -3.59
CA ASP A 124 -2.04 -15.14 -2.56
C ASP A 124 -3.25 -15.40 -1.64
N PHE A 125 -4.09 -14.39 -1.46
CA PHE A 125 -5.38 -14.50 -0.75
C PHE A 125 -6.45 -15.30 -1.50
N ASP A 126 -6.29 -15.66 -2.78
CA ASP A 126 -7.26 -16.52 -3.50
C ASP A 126 -7.43 -17.86 -2.79
N SER A 127 -6.35 -18.38 -2.20
CA SER A 127 -6.34 -19.62 -1.40
C SER A 127 -7.28 -19.60 -0.20
N THR A 128 -7.68 -18.42 0.27
CA THR A 128 -8.55 -18.24 1.44
C THR A 128 -10.04 -18.35 1.12
N GLY A 129 -10.43 -18.18 -0.15
CA GLY A 129 -11.83 -18.04 -0.57
C GLY A 129 -12.53 -16.74 -0.13
N GLU A 130 -11.82 -15.84 0.55
CA GLU A 130 -12.38 -14.58 1.08
C GLU A 130 -11.99 -13.35 0.25
N ARG A 131 -11.08 -13.51 -0.73
CA ARG A 131 -10.59 -12.43 -1.58
C ARG A 131 -11.66 -11.95 -2.56
N ILE A 132 -11.77 -10.64 -2.66
CA ILE A 132 -12.46 -9.91 -3.71
C ILE A 132 -11.43 -9.07 -4.46
N ASP A 133 -11.44 -9.17 -5.79
CA ASP A 133 -10.58 -8.35 -6.63
C ASP A 133 -11.04 -6.87 -6.59
N PRO A 134 -10.14 -5.92 -6.25
CA PRO A 134 -10.44 -4.50 -6.24
C PRO A 134 -10.92 -3.95 -7.60
N CYS A 135 -10.68 -4.63 -8.71
CA CYS A 135 -11.19 -4.25 -10.03
C CYS A 135 -12.57 -4.83 -10.33
N SER A 136 -12.97 -5.94 -9.68
CA SER A 136 -14.27 -6.58 -9.91
C SER A 136 -15.35 -6.25 -8.88
N PHE A 137 -14.98 -5.63 -7.75
CA PHE A 137 -15.94 -5.28 -6.70
C PHE A 137 -16.96 -4.22 -7.19
N THR A 138 -18.24 -4.58 -7.17
CA THR A 138 -19.38 -3.73 -7.59
C THR A 138 -20.44 -3.55 -6.51
N SER A 139 -20.31 -4.25 -5.38
CA SER A 139 -21.29 -4.29 -4.29
C SER A 139 -21.55 -2.93 -3.73
#